data_AF-A0A7S1MR31-F1
#
_entry.id   AF-A0A7S1MR31-F1
#
_cell.length_a   1.000
_cell.length_b   1.000
_cell.length_c   1.000
_cell.angle_alpha   90.00
_cell.angle_beta   90.00
_cell.angle_gamma   90.00
#
_symmetry.space_group_name_H-M   'P 1'
#
loop_
_entity.id
_entity.type
_entity.pdbx_description
1 polymer ?
#
loop_
_entity_poly.entity_id
_entity_poly.type
_entity_poly.pdbx_seq_one_letter_code
_entity_poly.pdbx_strand_id
1 'polypeptide(L)'
;RLCKFLRSFEKFHLLLHAFEMAFEALPVLLFTLTIIVLSFSAILCVVEPRDNIEALPRAIWLTLVTMTTVGYGDVTPKSPMGNIVISALIIGSQLYMAIPLGIVGGSFSRVWEDREHLLLIRRTRMRLIQWGYTPQDIVELFRSYNQDKSNELDVLEFSRMVKEMRLGLDPQRITTLFKYFDADNSGKVDHEEFLSVLYPNCGLFEDENEEEEAAKDMRPQQDCGEPLDHKGPKLTRMGSNAMVASAETRPYTSRDAEA
;
A
#
# COMPACT_ATOMS: atom_id res chain seq x y z
N ARG A 1 29.03 4.93 -10.30
CA ARG A 1 28.57 3.60 -10.77
C ARG A 1 27.30 3.15 -10.04
N LEU A 2 27.15 3.40 -8.72
CA LEU A 2 25.93 3.10 -7.94
C LEU A 2 24.62 3.67 -8.54
N CYS A 3 24.61 4.95 -8.94
CA CYS A 3 23.40 5.59 -9.47
C CYS A 3 22.90 5.01 -10.81
N LYS A 4 23.78 4.35 -11.60
CA LYS A 4 23.35 3.63 -12.82
C LYS A 4 22.58 2.34 -12.48
N PHE A 5 22.90 1.70 -11.36
CA PHE A 5 22.20 0.50 -10.88
C PHE A 5 20.82 0.87 -10.31
N LEU A 6 20.72 2.02 -9.63
CA LEU A 6 19.46 2.54 -9.08
C LEU A 6 18.44 2.94 -10.16
N ARG A 7 18.92 3.42 -11.32
CA ARG A 7 18.06 3.79 -12.47
C ARG A 7 17.50 2.59 -13.24
N SER A 8 18.03 1.38 -13.02
CA SER A 8 17.55 0.16 -13.69
C SER A 8 16.22 -0.36 -13.12
N PHE A 9 15.80 0.13 -11.95
CA PHE A 9 14.48 -0.17 -11.40
C PHE A 9 13.57 1.02 -11.71
N GLU A 10 12.66 0.89 -12.68
CA GLU A 10 11.59 1.88 -12.94
C GLU A 10 10.84 2.26 -11.64
N LYS A 11 10.76 1.32 -10.70
CA LYS A 11 10.11 1.48 -9.39
C LYS A 11 10.90 2.33 -8.39
N PHE A 12 12.15 2.66 -8.67
CA PHE A 12 12.95 3.54 -7.81
C PHE A 12 12.45 4.99 -7.87
N HIS A 13 11.87 5.41 -9.01
CA HIS A 13 11.27 6.74 -9.14
C HIS A 13 10.07 6.93 -8.21
N LEU A 14 9.25 5.89 -8.00
CA LEU A 14 8.15 5.92 -7.02
C LEU A 14 8.67 6.10 -5.59
N LEU A 15 9.76 5.43 -5.25
CA LEU A 15 10.38 5.51 -3.92
C LEU A 15 11.06 6.87 -3.71
N LEU A 16 11.75 7.40 -4.73
CA LEU A 16 12.31 8.75 -4.69
C LEU A 16 11.22 9.81 -4.55
N HIS A 17 10.10 9.67 -5.25
CA HIS A 17 8.97 10.59 -5.13
C HIS A 17 8.36 10.55 -3.72
N ALA A 18 8.20 9.35 -3.13
CA ALA A 18 7.81 9.20 -1.73
C ALA A 18 8.79 9.92 -0.77
N PHE A 19 10.07 9.88 -1.09
CA PHE A 19 11.12 10.51 -0.30
C PHE A 19 11.13 12.04 -0.45
N GLU A 20 10.87 12.56 -1.64
CA GLU A 20 10.68 14.00 -1.89
C GLU A 20 9.49 14.55 -1.10
N MET A 21 8.36 13.82 -1.11
CA MET A 21 7.19 14.16 -0.29
C MET A 21 7.53 14.16 1.21
N ALA A 22 8.33 13.21 1.69
CA ALA A 22 8.77 13.18 3.08
C ALA A 22 9.76 14.32 3.42
N PHE A 23 10.60 14.72 2.46
CA PHE A 23 11.57 15.79 2.63
C PHE A 23 10.94 17.18 2.76
N GLU A 24 9.75 17.39 2.19
CA GLU A 24 9.02 18.65 2.29
C GLU A 24 8.73 19.05 3.76
N ALA A 25 8.60 18.06 4.65
CA ALA A 25 8.39 18.29 6.07
C ALA A 25 9.68 18.58 6.87
N LEU A 26 10.86 18.25 6.34
CA LEU A 26 12.13 18.40 7.07
C LEU A 26 12.51 19.84 7.42
N PRO A 27 12.33 20.86 6.55
CA PRO A 27 12.67 22.23 6.89
C PRO A 27 11.96 22.74 8.15
N VAL A 28 10.66 22.43 8.29
CA VAL A 28 9.86 22.81 9.47
C VAL A 28 10.35 22.08 10.71
N LEU A 29 10.68 20.79 10.58
CA LEU A 29 11.25 20.01 11.66
C LEU A 29 12.62 20.57 12.09
N LEU A 30 13.56 20.78 11.19
CA LEU A 30 14.88 21.32 11.53
C LEU A 30 14.79 22.72 12.16
N PHE A 31 13.86 23.55 11.69
CA PHE A 31 13.59 24.86 12.29
C PHE A 31 13.10 24.75 13.74
N THR A 32 12.10 23.90 14.00
CA THR A 32 11.60 23.68 15.37
C THR A 32 12.64 23.04 16.28
N LEU A 33 13.46 22.11 15.77
CA LEU A 33 14.58 21.52 16.50
C LEU A 33 15.59 22.60 16.91
N THR A 34 15.92 23.51 16.00
CA THR A 34 16.85 24.62 16.29
C THR A 34 16.31 25.52 17.41
N ILE A 35 15.01 25.83 17.41
CA ILE A 35 14.37 26.61 18.47
C ILE A 35 14.43 25.88 19.83
N ILE A 36 14.11 24.59 19.86
CA ILE A 36 14.18 23.78 21.08
C ILE A 36 15.62 23.74 21.62
N VAL A 37 16.60 23.46 20.76
CA VAL A 37 18.02 23.41 21.16
C VAL A 37 18.48 24.77 21.70
N LEU A 38 18.17 25.88 21.02
CA LEU A 38 18.58 27.20 21.47
C LEU A 38 17.90 27.61 22.78
N SER A 39 16.61 27.31 22.96
CA SER A 39 15.87 27.65 24.19
C SER A 39 16.41 26.90 25.42
N PHE A 40 16.56 25.58 25.35
CA PHE A 40 17.10 24.79 26.46
C PHE A 40 18.58 25.10 26.73
N SER A 41 19.36 25.34 25.68
CA SER A 41 20.76 25.77 25.80
C SER A 41 20.89 27.12 26.51
N ALA A 42 20.03 28.09 26.17
CA ALA A 42 20.02 29.39 26.84
C ALA A 42 19.67 29.27 28.34
N ILE A 43 18.68 28.43 28.69
CA ILE A 43 18.31 28.17 30.09
C ILE A 43 19.47 27.51 30.84
N LEU A 44 20.10 26.48 30.25
CA LEU A 44 21.25 25.80 30.87
C LEU A 44 22.43 26.74 31.10
N CYS A 45 22.71 27.65 30.17
CA CYS A 45 23.78 28.63 30.30
C CYS A 45 23.54 29.65 31.44
N VAL A 46 22.28 29.90 31.81
CA VAL A 46 21.91 30.79 32.93
C VAL A 46 21.92 30.06 34.28
N VAL A 47 21.50 28.80 34.29
CA VAL A 47 21.30 28.01 35.52
C VAL A 47 22.61 27.35 36.00
N GLU A 48 23.50 27.01 35.09
CA GLU A 48 24.78 26.38 35.41
C GLU A 48 25.88 27.40 35.71
N PRO A 49 26.82 27.08 36.63
CA PRO A 49 27.99 27.91 36.87
C PRO A 49 28.90 27.99 35.64
N ARG A 50 29.51 29.16 35.45
CA ARG A 50 30.41 29.48 34.33
C ARG A 50 31.62 28.53 34.21
N ASP A 51 32.05 27.94 35.31
CA ASP A 51 33.15 26.97 35.36
C ASP A 51 32.81 25.62 34.72
N ASN A 52 31.52 25.33 34.53
CA ASN A 52 31.04 24.11 33.89
C ASN A 52 30.60 24.38 32.44
N ILE A 53 29.84 25.47 32.24
CA ILE A 53 29.35 25.93 30.94
C ILE A 53 29.87 27.35 30.71
N GLU A 54 31.01 27.45 30.02
CA GLU A 54 31.70 28.72 29.80
C GLU A 54 30.96 29.64 28.81
N ALA A 55 30.38 29.05 27.76
CA ALA A 55 29.75 29.75 26.65
C ALA A 55 28.55 28.98 26.07
N LEU A 56 27.67 29.72 25.38
CA LEU A 56 26.48 29.19 24.73
C LEU A 56 26.76 27.99 23.80
N PRO A 57 27.85 27.96 22.99
CA PRO A 57 28.16 26.80 22.15
C PRO A 57 28.36 25.50 22.94
N ARG A 58 28.90 25.57 24.16
CA ARG A 58 29.07 24.39 25.04
C ARG A 58 27.72 23.89 25.56
N ALA A 59 26.80 24.81 25.87
CA ALA A 59 25.43 24.46 26.22
C ALA A 59 24.65 23.87 25.02
N ILE A 60 24.82 24.42 23.81
CA ILE A 60 24.22 23.88 22.58
C ILE A 60 24.72 22.45 22.35
N TRP A 61 26.03 22.21 22.49
CA TRP A 61 26.62 20.87 22.38
C TRP A 61 25.98 19.88 23.36
N LEU A 62 25.89 20.24 24.65
CA LEU A 62 25.25 19.42 25.66
C LEU A 62 23.78 19.12 25.30
N THR A 63 23.00 20.15 24.98
CA THR A 63 21.59 19.99 24.60
C THR A 63 21.43 19.11 23.37
N LEU A 64 22.27 19.26 22.34
CA LEU A 64 22.22 18.47 21.12
C LEU A 64 22.52 16.99 21.38
N VAL A 65 23.61 16.70 22.10
CA VAL A 65 24.03 15.32 22.43
C VAL A 65 23.02 14.61 23.34
N THR A 66 22.40 15.35 24.26
CA THR A 66 21.31 14.83 25.10
C THR A 66 20.04 14.59 24.29
N MET A 67 19.65 15.53 23.42
CA MET A 67 18.46 15.42 22.58
C MET A 67 18.55 14.27 21.58
N THR A 68 19.74 14.01 21.02
CA THR A 68 20.00 12.86 20.13
C THR A 68 20.24 11.56 20.89
N THR A 69 20.10 11.55 22.22
CA THR A 69 20.31 10.39 23.11
C THR A 69 21.71 9.77 23.02
N VAL A 70 22.70 10.49 22.45
CA VAL A 70 24.07 9.98 22.30
C VAL A 70 24.80 9.98 23.63
N GLY A 71 24.66 11.06 24.40
CA GLY A 71 25.13 11.12 25.79
C GLY A 71 26.61 10.79 26.01
N TYR A 72 27.53 11.54 25.39
CA TYR A 72 28.98 11.31 25.55
C TYR A 72 29.48 11.37 27.00
N GLY A 73 28.75 12.05 27.89
CA GLY A 73 29.12 12.20 29.30
C GLY A 73 30.31 13.15 29.54
N ASP A 74 30.73 13.91 28.53
CA ASP A 74 31.83 14.86 28.61
C ASP A 74 31.44 16.17 29.32
N VAL A 75 30.16 16.52 29.26
CA VAL A 75 29.57 17.64 30.02
C VAL A 75 28.31 17.13 30.71
N THR A 76 28.18 17.45 31.99
CA THR A 76 26.98 17.15 32.77
C THR A 76 26.65 18.34 33.66
N PRO A 77 25.36 18.58 33.96
CA PRO A 77 24.94 19.65 34.85
C PRO A 77 25.43 19.35 36.26
N LYS A 78 26.04 20.34 36.90
CA LYS A 78 26.50 20.24 38.29
C LYS A 78 25.49 20.87 39.26
N SER A 79 24.61 21.75 38.77
CA SER A 79 23.58 22.40 39.56
C SER A 79 22.34 21.51 39.72
N PRO A 80 21.71 21.46 40.91
CA PRO A 80 20.43 20.78 41.08
C PRO A 80 19.34 21.28 40.13
N MET A 81 19.36 22.59 39.80
CA MET A 81 18.44 23.18 38.83
C MET A 81 18.75 22.74 37.40
N GLY A 82 20.03 22.58 37.05
CA GLY A 82 20.46 22.04 35.76
C GLY A 82 19.98 20.61 35.54
N ASN A 83 20.02 19.78 36.60
CA ASN A 83 19.47 18.42 36.56
C ASN A 83 17.97 18.39 36.22
N ILE A 84 17.18 19.32 36.77
CA ILE A 84 15.74 19.43 36.46
C ILE A 84 15.54 19.81 34.99
N VAL A 85 16.29 20.78 34.49
CA VAL A 85 16.20 21.24 33.09
C VAL A 85 16.59 20.11 32.13
N ILE A 86 17.65 19.37 32.42
CA ILE A 86 18.06 18.21 31.59
C ILE A 86 17.03 17.09 31.66
N SER A 87 16.46 16.82 32.82
CA SER A 87 15.41 15.81 32.96
C SER A 87 14.19 16.16 32.10
N ALA A 88 13.79 17.44 32.10
CA ALA A 88 12.72 17.93 31.24
C ALA A 88 13.10 17.85 29.75
N LEU A 89 14.34 18.19 29.41
CA LEU A 89 14.87 18.06 28.04
C LEU A 89 14.80 16.62 27.55
N ILE A 90 15.21 15.63 28.35
CA ILE A 90 15.19 14.21 27.98
C ILE A 90 13.77 13.73 27.65
N ILE A 91 12.79 14.09 28.48
CA ILE A 91 11.39 13.71 28.25
C ILE A 91 10.85 14.41 26.99
N GLY A 92 11.10 15.72 26.86
CA GLY A 92 10.65 16.50 25.71
C GLY A 92 11.29 16.05 24.39
N SER A 93 12.58 15.72 24.40
CA SER A 93 13.32 15.28 23.21
C SER A 93 12.82 13.93 22.71
N GLN A 94 12.48 13.01 23.61
CA GLN A 94 11.95 11.71 23.23
C GLN A 94 10.61 11.83 22.48
N LEU A 95 9.73 12.71 22.96
CA LEU A 95 8.46 13.02 22.27
C LEU A 95 8.72 13.68 20.92
N TYR A 96 9.69 14.59 20.84
CA TYR A 96 10.02 15.28 19.60
C TYR A 96 10.58 14.33 18.53
N MET A 97 11.48 13.42 18.89
CA MET A 97 12.08 12.46 17.96
C MET A 97 11.06 11.49 17.32
N ALA A 98 9.88 11.31 17.94
CA ALA A 98 8.80 10.51 17.36
C ALA A 98 8.14 11.17 16.14
N ILE A 99 8.16 12.50 16.04
CA ILE A 99 7.49 13.26 14.98
C ILE A 99 8.06 12.96 13.57
N PRO A 100 9.38 13.09 13.31
CA PRO A 100 9.95 12.75 12.00
C PRO A 100 9.68 11.30 11.60
N LEU A 101 9.80 10.38 12.56
CA LEU A 101 9.54 8.97 12.33
C LEU A 101 8.07 8.74 11.91
N GLY A 102 7.14 9.42 12.57
CA GLY A 102 5.71 9.38 12.22
C GLY A 102 5.39 9.96 10.84
N ILE A 103 6.02 11.08 10.46
CA ILE A 103 5.81 11.72 9.14
C ILE A 103 6.33 10.83 8.01
N VAL A 104 7.54 10.29 8.16
CA VAL A 104 8.13 9.36 7.18
C VAL A 104 7.30 8.08 7.11
N GLY A 105 6.90 7.54 8.27
CA GLY A 105 6.04 6.36 8.34
C GLY A 105 4.70 6.56 7.63
N GLY A 106 4.00 7.67 7.90
CA GLY A 106 2.73 8.00 7.24
C GLY A 106 2.87 8.17 5.72
N SER A 107 3.95 8.82 5.27
CA SER A 107 4.24 8.98 3.83
C SER A 107 4.48 7.63 3.16
N PHE A 108 5.25 6.74 3.82
CA PHE A 108 5.50 5.39 3.32
C PHE A 108 4.22 4.55 3.30
N SER A 109 3.42 4.59 4.36
CA SER A 109 2.13 3.87 4.42
C SER A 109 1.21 4.28 3.27
N ARG A 110 1.10 5.58 2.98
CA ARG A 110 0.28 6.07 1.86
C ARG A 110 0.73 5.50 0.51
N VAL A 111 2.03 5.55 0.23
CA VAL A 111 2.59 5.02 -1.03
C VAL A 111 2.46 3.50 -1.10
N TRP A 112 2.57 2.81 0.03
CA TRP A 112 2.39 1.37 0.10
C TRP A 112 0.94 0.95 -0.15
N GLU A 113 -0.03 1.67 0.44
CA GLU A 113 -1.47 1.49 0.21
C GLU A 113 -1.80 1.66 -1.28
N ASP A 114 -1.44 2.81 -1.88
CA ASP A 114 -1.67 3.10 -3.30
C ASP A 114 -1.13 1.98 -4.21
N ARG A 115 0.08 1.49 -3.89
CA ARG A 115 0.70 0.38 -4.62
C ARG A 115 -0.06 -0.93 -4.44
N GLU A 116 -0.50 -1.26 -3.23
CA GLU A 116 -1.27 -2.48 -2.97
C GLU A 116 -2.56 -2.49 -3.79
N HIS A 117 -3.28 -1.36 -3.84
CA HIS A 117 -4.53 -1.22 -4.58
C HIS A 117 -4.32 -1.40 -6.09
N LEU A 118 -3.32 -0.73 -6.66
CA LEU A 118 -2.96 -0.90 -8.07
C LEU A 118 -2.59 -2.35 -8.41
N LEU A 119 -1.88 -3.05 -7.52
CA LEU A 119 -1.54 -4.46 -7.72
C LEU A 119 -2.75 -5.37 -7.66
N LEU A 120 -3.71 -5.09 -6.77
CA LEU A 120 -4.96 -5.85 -6.68
C LEU A 120 -5.80 -5.69 -7.95
N ILE A 121 -6.00 -4.45 -8.42
CA ILE A 121 -6.72 -4.16 -9.66
C ILE A 121 -6.04 -4.85 -10.85
N ARG A 122 -4.72 -4.72 -10.99
CA ARG A 122 -3.95 -5.42 -12.04
C ARG A 122 -4.10 -6.93 -11.95
N ARG A 123 -4.06 -7.53 -10.76
CA ARG A 123 -4.22 -8.97 -10.59
C ARG A 123 -5.62 -9.44 -10.97
N THR A 124 -6.66 -8.69 -10.58
CA THR A 124 -8.04 -8.96 -10.98
C THR A 124 -8.18 -8.90 -12.50
N ARG A 125 -7.65 -7.85 -13.14
CA ARG A 125 -7.63 -7.71 -14.60
C ARG A 125 -6.97 -8.90 -15.29
N MET A 126 -5.76 -9.26 -14.86
CA MET A 126 -5.00 -10.36 -15.44
C MET A 126 -5.72 -11.71 -15.30
N ARG A 127 -6.41 -11.95 -14.18
CA ARG A 127 -7.21 -13.17 -13.99
C ARG A 127 -8.42 -13.23 -14.92
N LEU A 128 -9.11 -12.11 -15.12
CA LEU A 128 -10.22 -12.03 -16.06
C LEU A 128 -9.75 -12.34 -17.49
N ILE A 129 -8.63 -11.74 -17.92
CA ILE A 129 -8.03 -12.01 -19.24
C ILE A 129 -7.59 -13.47 -19.35
N GLN A 130 -6.94 -14.02 -18.32
CA GLN A 130 -6.50 -15.43 -18.31
C GLN A 130 -7.68 -16.42 -18.43
N TRP A 131 -8.85 -16.03 -17.96
CA TRP A 131 -10.09 -16.79 -18.09
C TRP A 131 -10.78 -16.59 -19.45
N GLY A 132 -10.31 -15.65 -20.26
CA GLY A 132 -10.84 -15.34 -21.58
C GLY A 132 -11.99 -14.33 -21.57
N TYR A 133 -12.18 -13.59 -20.48
CA TYR A 133 -13.16 -12.52 -20.42
C TYR A 133 -12.64 -11.27 -21.13
N THR A 134 -13.41 -10.78 -22.09
CA THR A 134 -13.20 -9.47 -22.72
C THR A 134 -14.01 -8.40 -21.96
N PRO A 135 -13.73 -7.09 -22.17
CA PRO A 135 -14.54 -6.03 -21.58
C PRO A 135 -16.04 -6.16 -21.87
N GLN A 136 -16.41 -6.74 -23.02
CA GLN A 136 -17.80 -6.96 -23.41
C GLN A 136 -18.48 -8.08 -22.61
N ASP A 137 -17.71 -9.06 -22.12
CA ASP A 137 -18.23 -10.21 -21.37
C ASP A 137 -18.46 -9.88 -19.88
N ILE A 138 -17.92 -8.76 -19.39
CA ILE A 138 -18.03 -8.35 -17.98
C ILE A 138 -19.49 -8.12 -17.57
N VAL A 139 -20.34 -7.63 -18.48
CA VAL A 139 -21.77 -7.43 -18.21
C VAL A 139 -22.47 -8.77 -17.92
N GLU A 140 -22.15 -9.81 -18.69
CA GLU A 140 -22.73 -11.14 -18.49
C GLU A 140 -22.13 -11.83 -17.25
N LEU A 141 -20.85 -11.58 -16.95
CA LEU A 141 -20.22 -12.00 -15.71
C LEU A 141 -20.98 -11.44 -14.50
N PHE A 142 -21.26 -10.13 -14.46
CA PHE A 142 -22.01 -9.50 -13.38
C PHE A 142 -23.41 -10.10 -13.24
N ARG A 143 -24.12 -10.31 -14.37
CA ARG A 143 -25.44 -10.93 -14.38
C ARG A 143 -25.45 -12.36 -13.81
N SER A 144 -24.35 -13.11 -13.95
CA SER A 144 -24.26 -14.47 -13.42
C SER A 144 -24.15 -14.53 -11.89
N TYR A 145 -23.60 -13.49 -11.27
CA TYR A 145 -23.41 -13.39 -9.82
C TYR A 145 -24.48 -12.57 -9.11
N ASN A 146 -25.08 -11.61 -9.81
CA ASN A 146 -26.17 -10.79 -9.32
C ASN A 146 -27.45 -11.65 -9.16
N GLN A 147 -27.86 -11.87 -7.91
CA GLN A 147 -29.04 -12.67 -7.57
C GLN A 147 -30.31 -11.83 -7.51
N ASP A 148 -30.20 -10.55 -7.18
CA ASP A 148 -31.32 -9.63 -6.97
C ASP A 148 -31.80 -8.93 -8.24
N LYS A 149 -31.15 -9.19 -9.38
CA LYS A 149 -31.31 -8.56 -10.70
C LYS A 149 -31.14 -7.03 -10.68
N SER A 150 -30.37 -6.49 -9.73
CA SER A 150 -30.15 -5.05 -9.60
C SER A 150 -29.20 -4.43 -10.64
N ASN A 151 -28.58 -5.24 -11.50
CA ASN A 151 -27.48 -4.84 -12.43
C ASN A 151 -26.22 -4.29 -11.73
N GLU A 152 -26.19 -4.32 -10.41
CA GLU A 152 -25.10 -3.88 -9.53
C GLU A 152 -24.70 -5.07 -8.64
N LEU A 153 -23.45 -5.15 -8.19
CA LEU A 153 -23.04 -6.19 -7.23
C LEU A 153 -22.95 -5.62 -5.82
N ASP A 154 -23.62 -6.25 -4.87
CA ASP A 154 -23.37 -5.95 -3.46
C ASP A 154 -22.03 -6.55 -2.97
N VAL A 155 -21.60 -6.18 -1.75
CA VAL A 155 -20.33 -6.67 -1.17
C VAL A 155 -20.28 -8.21 -1.07
N LEU A 156 -21.39 -8.89 -0.83
CA LEU A 156 -21.47 -10.34 -0.68
C LEU A 156 -21.40 -11.05 -2.03
N GLU A 157 -22.09 -10.53 -3.05
CA GLU A 157 -22.04 -10.98 -4.44
C GLU A 157 -20.65 -10.78 -5.03
N PHE A 158 -20.07 -9.59 -4.86
CA PHE A 158 -18.70 -9.29 -5.26
C PHE A 158 -17.70 -10.21 -4.54
N SER A 159 -17.88 -10.45 -3.24
CA SER A 159 -17.01 -11.36 -2.47
C SER A 159 -17.07 -12.79 -2.99
N ARG A 160 -18.25 -13.28 -3.40
CA ARG A 160 -18.40 -14.60 -4.03
C ARG A 160 -17.68 -14.65 -5.36
N MET A 161 -17.88 -13.66 -6.22
CA MET A 161 -17.18 -13.55 -7.51
C MET A 161 -15.66 -13.58 -7.34
N VAL A 162 -15.12 -12.77 -6.41
CA VAL A 162 -13.67 -12.67 -6.14
C VAL A 162 -13.08 -13.94 -5.53
N LYS A 163 -13.83 -14.63 -4.65
CA LYS A 163 -13.40 -15.92 -4.09
C LYS A 163 -13.35 -17.00 -5.17
N GLU A 164 -14.31 -17.01 -6.09
CA GLU A 164 -14.36 -17.98 -7.19
C GLU A 164 -13.25 -17.74 -8.22
N MET A 165 -12.83 -16.48 -8.43
CA MET A 165 -11.62 -16.12 -9.20
C MET A 165 -10.31 -16.69 -8.61
N ARG A 166 -10.35 -17.29 -7.41
CA ARG A 166 -9.19 -17.88 -6.69
C ARG A 166 -8.00 -16.92 -6.59
N LEU A 167 -8.30 -15.64 -6.32
CA LEU A 167 -7.30 -14.59 -6.15
C LEU A 167 -6.49 -14.73 -4.83
N GLY A 168 -6.91 -15.62 -3.92
CA GLY A 168 -6.24 -15.87 -2.64
C GLY A 168 -6.30 -14.67 -1.68
N LEU A 169 -7.35 -13.86 -1.79
CA LEU A 169 -7.54 -12.66 -0.98
C LEU A 169 -8.28 -13.01 0.31
N ASP A 170 -7.78 -12.45 1.42
CA ASP A 170 -8.46 -12.47 2.72
C ASP A 170 -9.76 -11.63 2.67
N PRO A 171 -10.82 -11.94 3.44
CA PRO A 171 -12.04 -11.15 3.47
C PRO A 171 -11.84 -9.64 3.60
N GLN A 172 -10.86 -9.18 4.41
CA GLN A 172 -10.59 -7.75 4.56
C GLN A 172 -10.11 -7.11 3.26
N ARG A 173 -9.27 -7.82 2.50
CA ARG A 173 -8.73 -7.34 1.22
C ARG A 173 -9.78 -7.33 0.12
N ILE A 174 -10.77 -8.22 0.20
CA ILE A 174 -11.93 -8.23 -0.70
C ILE A 174 -12.80 -7.00 -0.46
N THR A 175 -13.12 -6.68 0.80
CA THR A 175 -13.87 -5.45 1.13
C THR A 175 -13.10 -4.21 0.72
N THR A 176 -11.78 -4.23 0.88
CA THR A 176 -10.90 -3.13 0.45
C THR A 176 -10.94 -3.00 -1.08
N LEU A 177 -10.85 -4.11 -1.82
CA LEU A 177 -11.00 -4.13 -3.28
C LEU A 177 -12.37 -3.60 -3.74
N PHE A 178 -13.45 -4.01 -3.08
CA PHE A 178 -14.80 -3.54 -3.36
C PHE A 178 -14.90 -2.00 -3.29
N LYS A 179 -14.35 -1.40 -2.22
CA LYS A 179 -14.34 0.06 -2.05
C LYS A 179 -13.58 0.82 -3.13
N TYR A 180 -12.63 0.20 -3.84
CA TYR A 180 -11.97 0.86 -4.98
C TYR A 180 -12.80 0.82 -6.25
N PHE A 181 -13.71 -0.14 -6.34
CA PHE A 181 -14.62 -0.24 -7.48
C PHE A 181 -15.84 0.65 -7.28
N ASP A 182 -16.37 0.73 -6.05
CA ASP A 182 -17.49 1.58 -5.65
C ASP A 182 -17.04 3.06 -5.61
N ALA A 183 -17.05 3.72 -6.76
CA ALA A 183 -16.55 5.08 -6.94
C ALA A 183 -17.55 6.11 -6.39
N ASP A 184 -18.85 5.81 -6.48
CA ASP A 184 -19.93 6.65 -5.99
C ASP A 184 -20.26 6.43 -4.49
N ASN A 185 -19.64 5.45 -3.83
CA ASN A 185 -19.89 5.02 -2.45
C ASN A 185 -21.35 4.62 -2.20
N SER A 186 -22.02 4.07 -3.20
CA SER A 186 -23.38 3.53 -3.10
C SER A 186 -23.45 2.28 -2.22
N GLY A 187 -22.31 1.65 -1.92
CA GLY A 187 -22.26 0.35 -1.25
C GLY A 187 -22.56 -0.81 -2.20
N LYS A 188 -22.56 -0.54 -3.51
CA LYS A 188 -22.70 -1.49 -4.60
C LYS A 188 -21.68 -1.13 -5.69
N VAL A 189 -21.43 -2.06 -6.61
CA VAL A 189 -20.51 -1.84 -7.73
C VAL A 189 -21.26 -2.11 -9.02
N ASP A 190 -21.35 -1.11 -9.89
CA ASP A 190 -21.90 -1.29 -11.23
C ASP A 190 -20.83 -1.78 -12.24
N HIS A 191 -21.27 -2.15 -13.44
CA HIS A 191 -20.38 -2.66 -14.48
C HIS A 191 -19.54 -1.57 -15.14
N GLU A 192 -20.01 -0.33 -15.21
CA GLU A 192 -19.28 0.83 -15.72
C GLU A 192 -18.17 1.26 -14.75
N GLU A 193 -18.46 1.32 -13.46
CA GLU A 193 -17.52 1.49 -12.36
C GLU A 193 -16.42 0.41 -12.42
N PHE A 194 -16.82 -0.85 -12.52
CA PHE A 194 -15.87 -1.96 -12.61
C PHE A 194 -14.96 -1.87 -13.84
N LEU A 195 -15.52 -1.51 -15.00
CA LEU A 195 -14.78 -1.32 -16.24
C LEU A 195 -13.86 -0.10 -16.19
N SER A 196 -14.32 1.02 -15.66
CA SER A 196 -13.56 2.26 -15.58
C SER A 196 -12.32 2.11 -14.70
N VAL A 197 -12.40 1.29 -13.64
CA VAL A 197 -11.28 1.03 -12.73
C VAL A 197 -10.29 0.00 -13.31
N LEU A 198 -10.78 -1.05 -13.99
CA LEU A 198 -9.89 -2.05 -14.62
C LEU A 198 -9.23 -1.54 -15.92
N TYR A 199 -9.94 -0.72 -16.66
CA TYR A 199 -9.57 -0.19 -17.97
C TYR A 199 -9.77 1.34 -18.01
N PRO A 200 -8.96 2.11 -17.26
CA PRO A 200 -9.07 3.57 -17.21
C PRO A 200 -8.91 4.26 -18.58
N ASN A 201 -8.29 3.59 -19.56
CA ASN A 201 -8.11 4.09 -20.93
C ASN A 201 -9.15 3.56 -21.93
N CYS A 202 -10.22 2.88 -21.50
CA CYS A 202 -11.25 2.35 -22.41
C CYS A 202 -12.07 3.45 -23.14
N GLY A 203 -11.83 4.74 -22.80
CA GLY A 203 -12.35 5.91 -23.50
C GLY A 203 -11.40 6.55 -24.52
N LEU A 204 -10.18 6.04 -24.71
CA LEU A 204 -9.21 6.54 -25.69
C LEU A 204 -8.42 5.36 -26.28
N PHE A 205 -8.88 4.86 -27.42
CA PHE A 205 -8.06 4.02 -28.32
C PHE A 205 -6.92 4.87 -28.91
N GLU A 206 -5.87 5.14 -28.14
CA GLU A 206 -4.56 5.52 -28.67
C GLU A 206 -3.49 4.98 -27.71
N ASP A 207 -3.16 3.70 -27.86
CA ASP A 207 -1.79 3.17 -27.79
C ASP A 207 -1.84 1.64 -27.90
N GLU A 208 -1.93 1.14 -29.13
CA GLU A 208 -1.88 -0.30 -29.47
C GLU A 208 -0.52 -0.96 -29.10
N ASN A 209 0.45 -0.21 -28.57
CA ASN A 209 1.81 -0.67 -28.34
C ASN A 209 2.07 -1.23 -26.93
N GLU A 210 1.32 -0.83 -25.89
CA GLU A 210 1.56 -1.35 -24.52
C GLU A 210 0.86 -2.70 -24.26
N GLU A 211 -0.27 -2.95 -24.93
CA GLU A 211 -0.99 -4.22 -24.80
C GLU A 211 -0.28 -5.39 -25.51
N GLU A 212 0.44 -5.11 -26.60
CA GLU A 212 1.20 -6.14 -27.32
C GLU A 212 2.49 -6.53 -26.58
N GLU A 213 3.15 -5.62 -25.87
CA GLU A 213 4.32 -5.90 -25.01
C GLU A 213 3.92 -6.71 -23.75
N ALA A 214 2.82 -6.35 -23.10
CA ALA A 214 2.31 -7.08 -21.93
C ALA A 214 1.82 -8.50 -22.27
N ALA A 215 1.34 -8.73 -23.50
CA ALA A 215 0.96 -10.04 -24.00
C ALA A 215 2.16 -10.87 -24.51
N LYS A 216 3.21 -10.23 -25.04
CA LYS A 216 4.41 -10.91 -25.58
C LYS A 216 5.38 -11.40 -24.50
N ASP A 217 5.47 -10.73 -23.34
CA ASP A 217 6.36 -11.14 -22.24
C ASP A 217 5.83 -12.36 -21.45
N MET A 218 4.56 -12.75 -21.66
CA MET A 218 3.97 -13.92 -21.04
C MET A 218 4.29 -15.21 -21.82
N ARG A 219 5.58 -15.50 -22.01
CA ARG A 219 6.00 -16.89 -22.27
C ARG A 219 5.91 -17.65 -20.94
N PRO A 220 5.25 -18.82 -20.90
CA PRO A 220 5.19 -19.60 -19.67
C PRO A 220 6.61 -19.97 -19.24
N GLN A 221 7.03 -19.44 -18.08
CA GLN A 221 8.17 -19.99 -17.35
C GLN A 221 7.80 -21.43 -17.00
N GLN A 222 8.45 -22.35 -17.70
CA GLN A 222 8.36 -23.77 -17.50
C GLN A 222 9.12 -24.09 -16.20
N ASP A 223 8.44 -23.99 -15.07
CA ASP A 223 8.84 -24.62 -13.82
C ASP A 223 7.64 -25.28 -13.15
N CYS A 224 7.90 -26.43 -12.54
CA CYS A 224 7.03 -27.59 -12.46
C CYS A 224 5.83 -27.43 -11.51
N GLY A 225 4.64 -27.78 -11.99
CA GLY A 225 3.43 -28.01 -11.21
C GLY A 225 2.27 -28.33 -12.15
N GLU A 226 1.50 -29.38 -11.85
CA GLU A 226 0.48 -30.03 -12.68
C GLU A 226 -0.45 -29.11 -13.51
N PRO A 227 -0.98 -29.60 -14.66
CA PRO A 227 -1.89 -28.82 -15.48
C PRO A 227 -3.16 -28.51 -14.69
N LEU A 228 -3.34 -27.24 -14.34
CA LEU A 228 -4.60 -26.73 -13.81
C LEU A 228 -5.65 -26.84 -14.93
N ASP A 229 -6.51 -27.86 -14.79
CA ASP A 229 -7.71 -28.08 -15.59
C ASP A 229 -8.49 -26.76 -15.72
N HIS A 230 -8.48 -26.22 -16.94
CA HIS A 230 -9.17 -24.99 -17.30
C HIS A 230 -10.69 -25.18 -17.18
N LYS A 231 -11.24 -24.89 -16.00
CA LYS A 231 -12.66 -24.57 -15.81
C LYS A 231 -12.83 -23.41 -14.85
N GLY A 232 -12.43 -22.21 -15.28
CA GLY A 232 -13.23 -21.03 -14.92
C GLY A 232 -14.60 -21.15 -15.63
N PRO A 233 -15.68 -20.55 -15.11
CA PRO A 233 -16.98 -20.60 -15.77
C PRO A 233 -16.83 -20.01 -17.17
N LYS A 234 -16.86 -20.87 -18.19
CA LYS A 234 -16.96 -20.43 -19.59
C LYS A 234 -18.45 -20.36 -19.91
N LEU A 235 -18.96 -19.16 -20.09
CA LEU A 235 -20.22 -18.95 -20.81
C LEU A 235 -19.96 -19.28 -22.29
N THR A 236 -20.07 -20.57 -22.64
CA THR A 236 -20.00 -21.00 -24.03
C THR A 236 -21.23 -20.48 -24.79
N ARG A 237 -21.00 -19.56 -25.71
CA ARG A 237 -21.99 -19.08 -26.68
C ARG A 237 -22.34 -20.20 -27.66
N MET A 238 -23.44 -20.92 -27.42
CA MET A 238 -24.12 -21.71 -28.45
C MET A 238 -25.45 -21.04 -28.84
N GLY A 239 -25.73 -21.03 -30.14
CA GLY A 239 -26.76 -20.21 -30.76
C GLY A 239 -28.19 -20.48 -30.30
N SER A 240 -28.97 -19.41 -30.34
CA SER A 240 -30.44 -19.33 -30.37
C SER A 240 -31.20 -19.97 -29.19
N ASN A 241 -31.64 -19.07 -28.30
CA ASN A 241 -32.72 -19.19 -27.32
C ASN A 241 -32.60 -20.26 -26.21
N ALA A 242 -32.53 -19.74 -24.97
CA ALA A 242 -32.53 -20.39 -23.66
C ALA A 242 -31.18 -20.98 -23.20
N MET A 243 -30.64 -20.42 -22.10
CA MET A 243 -29.51 -20.99 -21.37
C MET A 243 -29.98 -21.46 -19.99
N VAL A 244 -29.69 -22.73 -19.70
CA VAL A 244 -29.89 -23.39 -18.40
C VAL A 244 -28.50 -23.66 -17.82
N ALA A 245 -28.31 -23.34 -16.54
CA ALA A 245 -27.12 -23.72 -15.79
C ALA A 245 -27.12 -25.25 -15.60
N SER A 246 -26.30 -25.98 -16.35
CA SER A 246 -26.08 -27.40 -16.10
C SER A 246 -25.02 -27.58 -15.01
N ALA A 247 -25.48 -27.81 -13.78
CA ALA A 247 -24.67 -28.41 -12.74
C ALA A 247 -24.63 -29.93 -12.96
N GLU A 248 -23.52 -30.45 -13.47
CA GLU A 248 -23.24 -31.90 -13.39
C GLU A 248 -22.92 -32.27 -11.94
N THR A 249 -23.93 -32.68 -11.18
CA THR A 249 -23.73 -33.44 -9.95
C THR A 249 -23.24 -34.84 -10.31
N ARG A 250 -21.95 -35.13 -10.11
CA ARG A 250 -21.48 -36.54 -10.04
C ARG A 250 -21.59 -37.04 -8.60
N PRO A 251 -22.12 -38.26 -8.38
CA PRO A 251 -22.23 -38.84 -7.05
C PRO A 251 -20.86 -39.30 -6.54
N TYR A 252 -20.61 -39.05 -5.26
CA TYR A 252 -19.44 -39.48 -4.51
C TYR A 252 -19.47 -41.01 -4.34
N THR A 253 -18.63 -41.75 -5.08
CA THR A 253 -18.39 -43.16 -4.82
C THR A 253 -17.32 -43.30 -3.76
N SER A 254 -17.72 -43.73 -2.57
CA SER A 254 -16.84 -44.20 -1.51
C SER A 254 -16.12 -45.48 -1.94
N ARG A 255 -14.80 -45.45 -2.03
CA ARG A 255 -13.93 -46.63 -1.94
C ARG A 255 -12.60 -46.15 -1.39
N ASP A 256 -12.26 -46.65 -0.20
CA ASP A 256 -10.94 -47.18 0.18
C ASP A 256 -10.98 -47.48 1.68
N ALA A 257 -11.60 -48.62 1.98
CA ALA A 257 -11.24 -49.48 3.09
C ALA A 257 -10.65 -50.76 2.46
N GLU A 258 -9.68 -51.37 3.14
CA GLU A 258 -8.89 -52.56 2.77
C GLU A 258 -7.57 -52.30 2.01
N ALA A 259 -6.50 -52.07 2.77
CA ALA A 259 -5.46 -53.08 3.06
C ALA A 259 -4.26 -52.42 3.78
#